data_AF-A0A1X2II62-F1
#
_entry.id   AF-A0A1X2II62-F1
#
_cell.length_a   1.000
_cell.length_b   1.000
_cell.length_c   1.000
_cell.angle_alpha   90.00
_cell.angle_beta   90.00
_cell.angle_gamma   90.00
#
_symmetry.space_group_name_H-M   'P 1'
#
loop_
_entity.id
_entity.type
_entity.pdbx_description
1 polymer ?
#
loop_
_entity_poly.entity_id
_entity_poly.type
_entity_poly.pdbx_seq_one_letter_code
_entity_poly.pdbx_strand_id
1 'polypeptide(L)'
;MISFVLIVNKTCQTRFAKYYTSKLSEDLPSFEHALGKKCVGRPQHHCLFFHYEGFDIVYRPYASLYVIVGSPADQENEFGVLEWIQLFVESMDIYFDKVTELDFVYQLEKVHMIMEEILPKGILGESNQERILEPLSQLQETPFESRS
;
A
#
# COMPACT_ATOMS: atom_id res chain seq x y z
N MET A 1 -9.23 10.93 -5.45
CA MET A 1 -7.77 10.77 -5.30
C MET A 1 -7.50 9.96 -4.04
N ILE A 2 -6.53 9.03 -4.05
CA ILE A 2 -6.15 8.28 -2.85
C ILE A 2 -5.48 9.23 -1.85
N SER A 3 -5.96 9.22 -0.61
CA SER A 3 -5.40 10.06 0.47
C SER A 3 -4.25 9.39 1.18
N PHE A 4 -4.35 8.08 1.44
CA PHE A 4 -3.32 7.32 2.14
C PHE A 4 -3.38 5.82 1.82
N VAL A 5 -2.23 5.16 2.03
CA VAL A 5 -2.06 3.71 1.96
C VAL A 5 -1.34 3.27 3.24
N LEU A 6 -1.86 2.24 3.89
CA LEU A 6 -1.32 1.64 5.10
C LEU A 6 -1.20 0.14 4.91
N ILE A 7 -0.12 -0.43 5.42
CA ILE A 7 0.05 -1.87 5.53
C ILE A 7 0.28 -2.19 7.00
N VAL A 8 -0.64 -2.94 7.58
CA VAL A 8 -0.63 -3.29 9.00
C VAL A 8 -0.60 -4.80 9.16
N ASN A 9 0.04 -5.29 10.21
CA ASN A 9 -0.01 -6.70 10.54
C ASN A 9 -1.25 -7.06 11.38
N LYS A 10 -1.45 -8.35 11.67
CA LYS A 10 -2.52 -8.85 12.55
C LYS A 10 -2.51 -8.26 13.97
N THR A 11 -1.35 -7.78 14.44
CA THR A 11 -1.21 -7.10 15.75
C THR A 11 -1.47 -5.58 15.68
N CYS A 12 -1.95 -5.07 14.54
CA CYS A 12 -2.19 -3.64 14.29
C CYS A 12 -0.93 -2.78 14.40
N GLN A 13 0.23 -3.35 14.08
CA GLN A 13 1.48 -2.60 13.89
C GLN A 13 1.62 -2.23 12.42
N THR A 14 1.88 -0.96 12.17
CA THR A 14 2.14 -0.43 10.83
C THR A 14 3.52 -0.90 10.35
N ARG A 15 3.56 -1.50 9.17
CA ARG A 15 4.78 -1.90 8.44
C ARG A 15 5.13 -0.93 7.34
N PHE A 16 4.12 -0.30 6.76
CA PHE A 16 4.28 0.69 5.72
C PHE A 16 3.16 1.71 5.84
N ALA A 17 3.48 2.99 5.68
CA ALA A 17 2.52 4.07 5.61
C ALA A 17 2.95 5.09 4.56
N LYS A 18 2.01 5.47 3.69
CA LYS A 18 2.20 6.53 2.70
C LYS A 18 1.00 7.45 2.72
N TYR A 19 1.30 8.74 2.80
CA TYR A 19 0.31 9.81 2.87
C TYR A 19 0.47 10.73 1.66
N TYR A 20 -0.60 10.89 0.88
CA TYR A 20 -0.63 11.77 -0.28
C TYR A 20 -1.30 13.12 0.03
N THR A 21 -2.15 13.16 1.06
CA THR A 21 -2.83 14.37 1.51
C THR A 21 -2.26 14.84 2.85
N SER A 22 -1.89 16.12 2.93
CA SER A 22 -1.24 16.72 4.12
C SER A 22 -2.17 16.96 5.32
N LYS A 23 -3.47 16.65 5.21
CA LYS A 23 -4.51 16.99 6.19
C LYS A 23 -5.35 15.77 6.61
N LEU A 24 -4.72 14.73 7.14
CA LEU A 24 -5.43 13.52 7.57
C LEU A 24 -5.84 13.55 9.05
N SER A 25 -4.91 13.88 9.95
CA SER A 25 -5.18 13.98 11.39
C SER A 25 -4.00 14.67 12.09
N GLU A 26 -4.25 15.32 13.23
CA GLU A 26 -3.17 15.78 14.13
C GLU A 26 -2.49 14.61 14.86
N ASP A 27 -3.16 13.46 14.97
CA ASP A 27 -2.64 12.23 15.61
C ASP A 27 -2.76 11.02 14.66
N LEU A 28 -1.79 10.91 13.74
CA LEU A 28 -1.71 9.83 12.75
C LEU A 28 -1.52 8.43 13.38
N PRO A 29 -0.63 8.22 14.37
CA PRO A 29 -0.45 6.89 14.98
C PRO A 29 -1.72 6.34 15.63
N SER A 30 -2.47 7.19 16.33
CA SER A 30 -3.76 6.81 16.93
C SER A 30 -4.79 6.43 15.86
N PHE A 31 -4.84 7.19 14.76
CA PHE A 31 -5.70 6.91 13.62
C PHE A 31 -5.35 5.57 12.93
N GLU A 32 -4.06 5.34 12.63
CA GLU A 32 -3.58 4.08 12.05
C GLU A 32 -3.96 2.87 12.91
N HIS A 33 -3.74 2.98 14.22
CA HIS A 33 -4.05 1.89 15.15
C HIS A 33 -5.57 1.62 15.25
N ALA A 34 -6.38 2.67 15.32
CA ALA A 34 -7.84 2.55 15.35
C ALA A 34 -8.37 1.90 14.05
N LEU A 35 -7.85 2.32 12.90
CA LEU A 35 -8.24 1.80 11.60
C LEU A 35 -7.80 0.33 11.44
N GLY A 36 -6.56 0.01 11.79
CA GLY A 36 -6.04 -1.36 11.79
C GLY A 36 -6.89 -2.29 12.66
N LYS A 37 -7.23 -1.87 13.88
CA LYS A 37 -8.08 -2.64 14.80
C LYS A 37 -9.48 -2.90 14.21
N LYS A 38 -10.05 -1.90 13.53
CA LYS A 38 -11.35 -2.04 12.87
C LYS A 38 -11.28 -2.99 11.68
N CYS A 39 -10.22 -2.96 10.86
CA CYS A 39 -10.06 -3.87 9.73
C CYS A 39 -9.78 -5.31 10.18
N VAL A 40 -8.91 -5.51 11.17
CA VAL A 40 -8.56 -6.85 11.70
C VAL A 40 -9.74 -7.49 12.44
N GLY A 41 -10.54 -6.69 13.16
CA GLY A 41 -11.70 -7.18 13.91
C GLY A 41 -12.93 -7.51 13.05
N ARG A 42 -12.94 -7.18 11.76
CA ARG A 42 -14.08 -7.45 10.87
C ARG A 42 -14.08 -8.91 10.40
N PRO A 43 -15.24 -9.59 10.44
CA PRO A 43 -15.33 -10.97 9.99
C PRO A 43 -15.26 -11.07 8.45
N GLN A 44 -14.80 -12.21 7.94
CA GLN A 44 -14.46 -12.41 6.52
C GLN A 44 -15.66 -12.30 5.54
N HIS A 45 -16.89 -12.42 6.03
CA HIS A 45 -18.10 -12.34 5.20
C HIS A 45 -18.60 -10.91 4.99
N HIS A 46 -17.95 -9.92 5.59
CA HIS A 46 -18.27 -8.50 5.36
C HIS A 46 -17.56 -7.97 4.11
N CYS A 47 -18.13 -6.89 3.55
CA CYS A 47 -17.52 -6.16 2.46
C CYS A 47 -16.11 -5.65 2.84
N LEU A 48 -15.24 -5.65 1.83
CA LEU A 48 -13.85 -5.19 1.89
C LEU A 48 -13.72 -3.65 1.87
N PHE A 49 -14.84 -2.94 1.91
CA PHE A 49 -14.87 -1.50 2.01
C PHE A 49 -15.91 -1.05 3.04
N PHE A 50 -15.67 0.12 3.63
CA PHE A 50 -16.58 0.76 4.56
C PHE A 50 -16.27 2.24 4.71
N HIS A 51 -17.28 3.00 5.12
CA HIS A 51 -17.13 4.41 5.41
C HIS A 51 -16.60 4.65 6.84
N TYR A 52 -15.64 5.56 6.98
CA TYR A 52 -15.04 5.94 8.26
C TYR A 52 -14.59 7.40 8.25
N GLU A 53 -15.16 8.22 9.15
CA GLU A 53 -14.73 9.61 9.39
C GLU A 53 -14.62 10.46 8.11
N GLY A 54 -15.52 10.28 7.14
CA GLY A 54 -15.49 11.03 5.87
C GLY A 54 -14.57 10.45 4.79
N PHE A 55 -13.97 9.29 5.04
CA PHE A 55 -13.20 8.52 4.08
C PHE A 55 -13.90 7.21 3.74
N ASP A 56 -13.82 6.83 2.48
CA ASP A 56 -14.12 5.47 2.04
C ASP A 56 -12.85 4.64 2.16
N ILE A 57 -12.92 3.64 3.04
CA ILE A 57 -11.80 2.76 3.35
C ILE A 57 -11.99 1.48 2.59
N VAL A 58 -10.98 1.10 1.84
CA VAL A 58 -10.90 -0.17 1.12
C VAL A 58 -9.73 -0.96 1.69
N TYR A 59 -9.96 -2.22 2.06
CA TYR A 59 -8.92 -3.04 2.66
C TYR A 59 -8.96 -4.48 2.18
N ARG A 60 -7.81 -5.15 2.16
CA ARG A 60 -7.72 -6.57 1.79
C ARG A 60 -6.66 -7.30 2.62
N PRO A 61 -7.00 -8.46 3.20
CA PRO A 61 -6.03 -9.29 3.93
C PRO A 61 -5.14 -10.09 2.96
N TYR A 62 -3.83 -10.11 3.22
CA TYR A 62 -2.82 -10.92 2.54
C TYR A 62 -1.93 -11.61 3.59
N ALA A 63 -2.12 -12.92 3.78
CA ALA A 63 -1.39 -13.72 4.76
C ALA A 63 -1.39 -13.14 6.20
N SER A 64 -0.29 -12.51 6.63
CA SER A 64 -0.15 -11.85 7.95
C SER A 64 -0.40 -10.33 7.91
N LEU A 65 -0.57 -9.76 6.72
CA LEU A 65 -0.71 -8.33 6.47
C LEU A 65 -2.12 -7.95 6.02
N TYR A 66 -2.47 -6.70 6.25
CA TYR A 66 -3.68 -6.05 5.77
C TYR A 66 -3.24 -4.80 5.02
N VAL A 67 -3.57 -4.74 3.73
CA VAL A 67 -3.39 -3.54 2.92
C VAL A 67 -4.67 -2.73 3.04
N ILE A 68 -4.55 -1.47 3.46
CA ILE A 68 -5.65 -0.55 3.74
C ILE A 68 -5.41 0.73 2.93
N VAL A 69 -6.41 1.17 2.20
CA VAL A 69 -6.38 2.38 1.38
C VAL A 69 -7.55 3.26 1.78
N GLY A 70 -7.29 4.55 1.93
CA GLY A 70 -8.32 5.55 2.19
C GLY A 70 -8.42 6.56 1.06
N SER A 71 -9.63 6.78 0.57
CA SER A 71 -9.99 7.88 -0.33
C SER A 71 -11.05 8.77 0.31
N PRO A 72 -11.13 10.07 -0.03
CA PRO A 72 -12.24 10.91 0.41
C PRO A 72 -13.57 10.34 -0.10
N ALA A 73 -14.63 10.55 0.68
CA ALA A 73 -15.96 10.05 0.37
C ALA A 73 -16.40 10.37 -1.08
N ASP A 74 -16.97 9.37 -1.75
CA ASP A 74 -17.58 9.48 -3.09
C ASP A 74 -16.63 9.97 -4.20
N GLN A 75 -15.30 9.89 -4.01
CA GLN A 75 -14.32 10.33 -5.01
C GLN A 75 -13.71 9.22 -5.85
N GLU A 76 -13.64 8.00 -5.34
CA GLU A 76 -12.98 6.87 -6.00
C GLU A 76 -13.92 5.67 -6.04
N ASN A 77 -13.74 4.83 -7.06
CA ASN A 77 -14.46 3.56 -7.15
C ASN A 77 -13.77 2.52 -6.25
N GLU A 78 -14.51 1.96 -5.30
CA GLU A 78 -13.98 0.99 -4.33
C GLU A 78 -13.45 -0.28 -4.99
N PHE A 79 -14.08 -0.72 -6.09
CA PHE A 79 -13.58 -1.85 -6.88
C PHE A 79 -12.30 -1.48 -7.63
N GLY A 80 -12.18 -0.25 -8.13
CA GLY A 80 -10.93 0.24 -8.73
C GLY A 80 -9.78 0.24 -7.73
N VAL A 81 -10.05 0.64 -6.48
CA VAL A 81 -9.05 0.58 -5.40
C VAL A 81 -8.72 -0.88 -5.04
N LEU A 82 -9.68 -1.81 -5.03
CA LEU A 82 -9.41 -3.23 -4.80
C LEU A 82 -8.51 -3.85 -5.87
N GLU A 83 -8.75 -3.53 -7.14
CA GLU A 83 -7.90 -3.96 -8.25
C GLU A 83 -6.50 -3.35 -8.15
N TRP A 84 -6.39 -2.09 -7.73
CA TRP A 84 -5.10 -1.47 -7.43
C TRP A 84 -4.35 -2.20 -6.31
N ILE A 85 -5.04 -2.55 -5.21
CA ILE A 85 -4.41 -3.32 -4.12
C ILE A 85 -3.87 -4.65 -4.66
N GLN A 86 -4.63 -5.32 -5.54
CA GLN A 86 -4.21 -6.57 -6.16
C GLN A 86 -2.96 -6.37 -7.03
N LEU A 87 -2.98 -5.39 -7.93
CA LEU A 87 -1.84 -5.06 -8.79
C LEU A 87 -0.57 -4.77 -7.97
N PHE A 88 -0.70 -4.00 -6.88
CA PHE A 88 0.42 -3.68 -5.99
C PHE A 88 1.01 -4.95 -5.37
N VAL A 89 0.18 -5.82 -4.78
CA VAL A 89 0.65 -7.04 -4.14
C VAL A 89 1.26 -8.02 -5.14
N GLU A 90 0.68 -8.17 -6.34
CA GLU A 90 1.23 -9.03 -7.38
C GLU A 90 2.57 -8.51 -7.91
N SER A 91 2.70 -7.18 -8.12
CA SER A 91 3.96 -6.57 -8.55
C SER A 91 5.07 -6.80 -7.52
N MET A 92 4.72 -6.70 -6.23
CA MET A 92 5.62 -7.03 -5.13
C MET A 92 5.99 -8.52 -5.11
N ASP A 93 5.02 -9.42 -5.33
CA ASP A 93 5.25 -10.86 -5.34
C ASP A 93 6.23 -11.30 -6.45
N ILE A 94 6.10 -10.68 -7.63
CA ILE A 94 7.00 -10.87 -8.77
C ILE A 94 8.40 -10.35 -8.44
N TYR A 95 8.52 -9.15 -7.86
CA TYR A 95 9.82 -8.54 -7.58
C TYR A 95 10.60 -9.25 -6.46
N PHE A 96 9.92 -9.70 -5.41
CA PHE A 96 10.55 -10.32 -4.23
C PHE A 96 10.65 -11.86 -4.30
N ASP A 97 10.10 -12.51 -5.34
CA ASP A 97 9.94 -13.97 -5.42
C ASP A 97 9.30 -14.55 -4.15
N LYS A 98 8.03 -14.15 -3.93
CA LYS A 98 7.22 -14.31 -2.71
C LYS A 98 7.44 -13.23 -1.67
N VAL A 99 6.55 -12.25 -1.68
CA VAL A 99 6.61 -11.13 -0.74
C VAL A 99 6.32 -11.60 0.70
N THR A 100 7.14 -11.15 1.64
CA THR A 100 6.99 -11.42 3.08
C THR A 100 6.85 -10.12 3.88
N GLU A 101 6.37 -10.23 5.12
CA GLU A 101 6.31 -9.07 6.05
C GLU A 101 7.69 -8.45 6.28
N LEU A 102 8.76 -9.23 6.18
CA LEU A 102 10.13 -8.75 6.38
C LEU A 102 10.59 -7.83 5.24
N ASP A 103 10.09 -8.00 4.01
CA ASP A 103 10.47 -7.16 2.87
C ASP A 103 10.00 -5.71 3.06
N PHE A 104 8.82 -5.52 3.65
CA PHE A 104 8.32 -4.19 4.03
C PHE A 104 9.16 -3.52 5.12
N VAL A 105 9.88 -4.30 5.93
CA VAL A 105 10.73 -3.79 7.02
C VAL A 105 12.16 -3.52 6.52
N TYR A 106 12.74 -4.43 5.74
CA TYR A 106 14.15 -4.37 5.33
C TYR A 106 14.38 -3.71 3.97
N GLN A 107 13.39 -3.70 3.08
CA GLN A 107 13.50 -3.18 1.71
C GLN A 107 12.51 -2.05 1.43
N LEU A 108 12.26 -1.21 2.44
CA LEU A 108 11.27 -0.11 2.40
C LEU A 108 11.47 0.84 1.21
N GLU A 109 12.71 1.14 0.83
CA GLU A 109 13.02 1.99 -0.33
C GLU A 109 12.45 1.42 -1.63
N LYS A 110 12.60 0.11 -1.85
CA LYS A 110 12.08 -0.58 -3.04
C LYS A 110 10.57 -0.66 -3.04
N VAL A 111 9.96 -0.85 -1.87
CA VAL A 111 8.50 -0.78 -1.71
C VAL A 111 7.99 0.61 -2.10
N HIS A 112 8.66 1.68 -1.66
CA HIS A 112 8.32 3.04 -2.06
C HIS A 112 8.48 3.26 -3.55
N MET A 113 9.56 2.76 -4.17
CA MET A 113 9.74 2.86 -5.62
C MET A 113 8.61 2.20 -6.40
N ILE A 114 8.28 0.94 -6.09
CA ILE A 114 7.15 0.23 -6.71
C ILE A 114 5.84 1.01 -6.51
N MET A 115 5.62 1.55 -5.31
CA MET A 115 4.41 2.32 -5.02
C MET A 115 4.33 3.63 -5.81
N GLU A 116 5.44 4.33 -6.02
CA GLU A 116 5.46 5.57 -6.80
C GLU A 116 5.24 5.33 -8.31
N GLU A 117 5.64 4.18 -8.84
CA GLU A 117 5.34 3.81 -10.23
C GLU A 117 3.84 3.52 -10.43
N ILE A 118 3.22 2.79 -9.50
CA ILE A 118 1.80 2.42 -9.59
C ILE A 118 0.89 3.60 -9.21
N LEU A 119 1.23 4.33 -8.15
CA LEU A 119 0.38 5.36 -7.56
C LEU A 119 1.15 6.67 -7.28
N PRO A 120 1.64 7.35 -8.33
CA PRO A 120 2.27 8.64 -8.18
C PRO A 120 1.26 9.67 -7.66
N LYS A 121 1.61 10.34 -6.56
CA LYS A 121 0.79 11.42 -5.95
C LYS A 121 -0.67 11.02 -5.63
N GLY A 122 -0.96 9.74 -5.42
CA GLY A 122 -2.29 9.27 -5.05
C GLY A 122 -3.27 9.13 -6.23
N ILE A 123 -2.76 9.09 -7.46
CA ILE A 123 -3.54 8.83 -8.69
C ILE A 123 -2.92 7.61 -9.37
N LEU A 124 -3.75 6.76 -9.97
CA LEU A 124 -3.28 5.59 -10.72
C LEU A 124 -2.38 6.06 -11.88
N GLY A 125 -1.12 5.62 -11.84
CA GLY A 125 -0.09 5.94 -12.83
C GLY A 125 0.04 4.82 -13.86
N GLU A 126 0.92 3.86 -13.57
CA GLU A 126 1.14 2.69 -14.42
C GLU A 126 0.40 1.46 -13.91
N SER A 127 -0.10 0.65 -14.85
CA SER A 127 -0.84 -0.58 -14.56
C SER A 127 -0.17 -1.83 -15.13
N ASN A 128 0.80 -1.66 -16.02
CA ASN A 128 1.58 -2.76 -16.57
C ASN A 128 2.73 -3.14 -15.62
N GLN A 129 2.68 -4.36 -15.09
CA GLN A 129 3.67 -4.92 -14.16
C GLN A 129 5.10 -4.89 -14.70
N GLU A 130 5.29 -5.12 -16.01
CA GLU A 130 6.64 -5.09 -16.61
C GLU A 130 7.25 -3.69 -16.53
N ARG A 131 6.45 -2.65 -16.78
CA ARG A 131 6.90 -1.25 -16.71
C ARG A 131 7.08 -0.77 -15.28
N ILE A 132 6.24 -1.22 -14.36
CA ILE A 132 6.38 -0.92 -12.93
C ILE A 132 7.73 -1.43 -12.40
N LEU A 133 8.19 -2.60 -12.87
CA LEU A 133 9.40 -3.26 -12.38
C LEU A 133 10.67 -2.94 -13.17
N GLU A 134 10.53 -2.37 -14.37
CA GLU A 134 11.66 -2.00 -15.24
C GLU A 134 12.67 -1.07 -14.53
N PRO A 135 12.26 0.02 -13.86
CA PRO A 135 13.20 0.91 -13.16
C PRO A 135 13.97 0.19 -12.04
N LEU A 136 13.32 -0.71 -11.30
CA LEU A 136 13.96 -1.45 -10.21
C LEU A 136 14.98 -2.46 -10.73
N SER A 137 14.72 -3.04 -11.89
CA SER A 137 15.63 -3.99 -12.54
C SER A 137 16.92 -3.28 -13.00
N GLN A 138 16.79 -2.10 -13.60
CA GLN A 138 17.93 -1.28 -14.02
C GLN A 138 18.83 -0.84 -12.85
N LEU A 139 18.24 -0.56 -11.68
CA LEU A 139 18.99 -0.21 -10.48
C LEU A 139 19.80 -1.38 -9.93
N GLN A 140 19.31 -2.62 -10.04
CA GLN A 140 20.05 -3.82 -9.63
C GLN A 140 21.24 -4.11 -10.54
N GLU A 141 21.17 -3.73 -11.81
CA GLU A 141 22.23 -3.93 -12.81
C GLU A 141 23.37 -2.92 -12.73
N THR A 142 23.33 -1.93 -11.83
CA THR A 142 24.46 -1.04 -11.59
C THR A 142 25.33 -1.58 -10.45
N PRO A 143 26.31 -2.47 -10.70
CA PRO A 143 27.34 -2.72 -9.71
C PRO A 143 28.06 -1.39 -9.50
N PHE A 144 28.23 -1.01 -8.23
CA PHE A 144 29.08 0.11 -7.84
C PHE A 144 30.40 0.03 -8.62
N GLU A 145 30.53 0.86 -9.66
CA GLU A 145 31.84 1.22 -10.18
C GLU A 145 32.62 1.76 -8.98
N SER A 146 33.66 1.01 -8.63
CA SER A 146 34.68 1.39 -7.66
C SER A 146 35.13 2.81 -7.97
N ARG A 147 34.61 3.78 -7.20
CA ARG A 147 35.14 5.14 -7.19
C ARG A 147 36.59 5.02 -6.76
N SER A 148 37.46 5.20 -7.74
CA SER A 148 38.91 5.28 -7.66
C SER A 148 39.33 6.47 -6.82
#